data_AF-A0A6N9JKM6-F1
#
_entry.id   AF-A0A6N9JKM6-F1
#
_cell.length_a   1.000
_cell.length_b   1.000
_cell.length_c   1.000
_cell.angle_alpha   90.00
_cell.angle_beta   90.00
_cell.angle_gamma   90.00
#
_symmetry.space_group_name_H-M   'P 1'
#
loop_
_entity.id
_entity.type
_entity.pdbx_description
1 polymer ?
#
loop_
_entity_poly.entity_id
_entity_poly.type
_entity_poly.pdbx_seq_one_letter_code
_entity_poly.pdbx_strand_id
1 'polypeptide(L)'
;MAYSDYGAFVYLNGERRTDKEDVGVYDTDEGSLPTGLRVYANIMKHHDGFEWFEFSHHGVMGDGNVRVGCYKQGWPEVYEWEDGEDKPTIYTFDDLSRRFGWDGYEEYGDTRYAADEYDEEFDFLGWHFHFWGDDTGGTPRYGATMSRDGETWECDYDCMFGAGFDDIH
;
A
#
# COMPACT_ATOMS: atom_id res chain seq x y z
N MET A 1 -2.01 -4.79 19.49
CA MET A 1 -2.77 -3.87 18.62
C MET A 1 -3.52 -4.74 17.64
N ALA A 2 -4.82 -4.49 17.46
CA ALA A 2 -5.63 -5.30 16.56
C ALA A 2 -5.39 -4.83 15.13
N TYR A 3 -5.44 -5.76 14.17
CA TYR A 3 -5.32 -5.40 12.75
C TYR A 3 -6.43 -4.45 12.29
N SER A 4 -7.58 -4.52 12.97
CA SER A 4 -8.72 -3.61 12.84
C SER A 4 -8.46 -2.19 13.32
N ASP A 5 -7.26 -1.87 13.83
CA ASP A 5 -6.91 -0.51 14.22
C ASP A 5 -6.25 0.24 13.05
N TYR A 6 -6.12 -0.35 11.85
CA TYR A 6 -5.47 0.27 10.69
C TYR A 6 -6.36 0.12 9.45
N GLY A 7 -6.28 1.09 8.55
CA GLY A 7 -7.08 1.09 7.33
C GLY A 7 -6.61 2.17 6.37
N ALA A 8 -7.23 2.18 5.19
CA ALA A 8 -6.92 3.13 4.13
C ALA A 8 -8.18 3.56 3.38
N PHE A 9 -8.10 4.69 2.69
CA PHE A 9 -9.02 5.05 1.63
C PHE A 9 -8.26 5.12 0.31
N VAL A 10 -8.80 4.46 -0.70
CA VAL A 10 -8.20 4.40 -2.05
C VAL A 10 -9.08 5.16 -3.01
N TYR A 11 -8.48 5.96 -3.88
CA TYR A 11 -9.17 6.73 -4.91
C TYR A 11 -8.54 6.47 -6.27
N LEU A 12 -9.39 6.48 -7.31
CA LEU A 12 -8.98 6.53 -8.70
C LEU A 12 -9.62 7.74 -9.35
N ASN A 13 -8.81 8.69 -9.83
CA ASN A 13 -9.25 9.96 -10.41
C ASN A 13 -10.24 10.71 -9.51
N GLY A 14 -10.04 10.65 -8.19
CA GLY A 14 -10.90 11.26 -7.16
C GLY A 14 -12.16 10.45 -6.80
N GLU A 15 -12.42 9.30 -7.43
CA GLU A 15 -13.51 8.41 -7.06
C GLU A 15 -13.04 7.31 -6.11
N ARG A 16 -13.70 7.16 -4.94
CA ARG A 16 -13.32 6.17 -3.93
C ARG A 16 -13.53 4.74 -4.43
N ARG A 17 -12.53 3.89 -4.22
CA ARG A 17 -12.46 2.48 -4.63
C ARG A 17 -12.49 1.56 -3.40
N THR A 18 -13.69 1.32 -2.87
CA THR A 18 -13.86 0.44 -1.69
C THR A 18 -13.56 -1.04 -1.99
N ASP A 19 -13.49 -1.43 -3.26
CA ASP A 19 -13.00 -2.73 -3.72
C ASP A 19 -11.47 -2.87 -3.60
N LYS A 20 -10.76 -1.78 -3.29
CA LYS A 20 -9.30 -1.71 -3.14
C LYS A 20 -8.84 -1.47 -1.70
N GLU A 21 -9.77 -1.44 -0.76
CA GLU A 21 -9.52 -1.27 0.67
C GLU A 21 -9.56 -2.65 1.38
N ASP A 22 -8.57 -2.92 2.23
CA ASP A 22 -8.40 -4.17 2.98
C ASP A 22 -8.37 -5.45 2.09
N VAL A 23 -7.64 -5.42 0.98
CA VAL A 23 -7.56 -6.50 -0.02
C VAL A 23 -6.12 -6.94 -0.30
N GLY A 24 -5.92 -8.17 -0.77
CA GLY A 24 -4.61 -8.62 -1.23
C GLY A 24 -4.20 -7.92 -2.52
N VAL A 25 -2.89 -7.74 -2.74
CA VAL A 25 -2.38 -7.10 -3.97
C VAL A 25 -2.75 -7.93 -5.19
N TYR A 26 -2.76 -9.26 -5.06
CA TYR A 26 -3.10 -10.20 -6.12
C TYR A 26 -4.60 -10.56 -6.19
N ASP A 27 -5.31 -10.48 -5.07
CA ASP A 27 -6.68 -11.01 -4.94
C ASP A 27 -7.67 -9.92 -4.50
N THR A 28 -8.37 -9.36 -5.49
CA THR A 28 -9.53 -8.49 -5.28
C THR A 28 -10.86 -9.27 -5.27
N ASP A 29 -10.86 -10.60 -5.39
CA ASP A 29 -12.10 -11.40 -5.41
C ASP A 29 -12.83 -11.34 -4.06
N GLU A 30 -12.05 -11.16 -2.98
CA GLU A 30 -12.54 -10.86 -1.63
C GLU A 30 -13.15 -9.45 -1.53
N GLY A 31 -12.99 -8.60 -2.56
CA GLY A 31 -13.59 -7.28 -2.71
C GLY A 31 -15.13 -7.26 -2.68
N SER A 32 -15.77 -8.43 -2.76
CA SER A 32 -17.23 -8.58 -2.59
C SER A 32 -17.67 -8.67 -1.12
N LEU A 33 -16.76 -8.94 -0.17
CA LEU A 33 -17.06 -9.01 1.26
C LEU A 33 -17.00 -7.61 1.90
N PRO A 34 -17.64 -7.36 3.06
CA PRO A 34 -17.39 -6.15 3.85
C PRO A 34 -15.92 -6.05 4.29
N THR A 35 -15.32 -4.85 4.28
CA THR A 35 -13.89 -4.60 4.55
C THR A 35 -13.39 -5.27 5.84
N GLY A 36 -14.11 -5.09 6.95
CA GLY A 36 -13.78 -5.74 8.22
C GLY A 36 -13.80 -7.27 8.17
N LEU A 37 -14.60 -7.90 7.30
CA LEU A 37 -14.64 -9.36 7.12
C LEU A 37 -13.53 -9.86 6.17
N ARG A 38 -13.05 -9.04 5.22
CA ARG A 38 -11.99 -9.39 4.27
C ARG A 38 -10.69 -9.72 4.97
N VAL A 39 -10.26 -8.85 5.89
CA VAL A 39 -9.05 -9.07 6.71
C VAL A 39 -9.09 -10.43 7.40
N TYR A 40 -10.21 -10.75 8.07
CA TYR A 40 -10.35 -12.03 8.75
C TYR A 40 -10.41 -13.21 7.78
N ALA A 41 -11.09 -13.07 6.63
CA ALA A 41 -11.15 -14.09 5.60
C ALA A 41 -9.75 -14.39 5.02
N ASN A 42 -8.96 -13.35 4.72
CA ASN A 42 -7.60 -13.46 4.23
C ASN A 42 -6.67 -14.13 5.25
N ILE A 43 -6.75 -13.74 6.53
CA ILE A 43 -5.99 -14.41 7.62
C ILE A 43 -6.35 -15.90 7.73
N MET A 44 -7.64 -16.24 7.62
CA MET A 44 -8.06 -17.65 7.69
C MET A 44 -7.64 -18.45 6.46
N LYS A 45 -7.71 -17.85 5.26
CA LYS A 45 -7.29 -18.46 3.99
C LYS A 45 -5.80 -18.82 4.02
N HIS A 46 -4.99 -17.99 4.66
CA HIS A 46 -3.54 -18.09 4.69
C HIS A 46 -2.98 -18.69 5.99
N HIS A 47 -3.81 -19.42 6.75
CA HIS A 47 -3.44 -20.01 8.04
C HIS A 47 -2.24 -20.99 7.95
N ASP A 48 -2.01 -21.60 6.79
CA ASP A 48 -0.92 -22.56 6.56
C ASP A 48 0.33 -21.94 5.91
N GLY A 49 0.40 -20.61 5.87
CA GLY A 49 1.49 -19.84 5.26
C GLY A 49 1.06 -19.14 3.98
N PHE A 50 1.72 -18.02 3.68
CA PHE A 50 1.46 -17.18 2.52
C PHE A 50 2.71 -16.43 2.11
N GLU A 51 2.75 -16.00 0.85
CA GLU A 51 3.70 -14.98 0.42
C GLU A 51 3.12 -13.59 0.66
N TRP A 52 3.97 -12.64 1.03
CA TRP A 52 3.53 -11.33 1.53
C TRP A 52 2.53 -10.59 0.61
N PHE A 53 2.70 -10.71 -0.71
CA PHE A 53 1.80 -10.10 -1.70
C PHE A 53 0.37 -10.69 -1.72
N GLU A 54 0.18 -11.90 -1.18
CA GLU A 54 -1.12 -12.57 -1.04
C GLU A 54 -1.91 -12.07 0.18
N PHE A 55 -1.21 -11.41 1.10
CA PHE A 55 -1.80 -10.87 2.32
C PHE A 55 -2.56 -9.58 2.05
N SER A 56 -3.65 -9.37 2.79
CA SER A 56 -4.40 -8.12 2.72
C SER A 56 -3.50 -6.92 3.04
N HIS A 57 -3.53 -5.92 2.16
CA HIS A 57 -3.02 -4.59 2.41
C HIS A 57 -4.20 -3.68 2.76
N HIS A 58 -3.96 -2.58 3.46
CA HIS A 58 -5.04 -1.68 3.85
C HIS A 58 -5.57 -0.88 2.65
N GLY A 59 -4.70 -0.56 1.70
CA GLY A 59 -5.08 -0.02 0.39
C GLY A 59 -4.21 -0.62 -0.71
N VAL A 60 -4.79 -0.85 -1.88
CA VAL A 60 -4.06 -1.29 -3.09
C VAL A 60 -4.35 -0.35 -4.25
N MET A 61 -3.34 0.38 -4.71
CA MET A 61 -3.43 1.19 -5.93
C MET A 61 -3.04 0.38 -7.17
N GLY A 62 -3.63 0.73 -8.31
CA GLY A 62 -3.34 0.11 -9.60
C GLY A 62 -4.17 -1.14 -9.89
N ASP A 63 -4.52 -1.30 -11.18
CA ASP A 63 -5.26 -2.45 -11.72
C ASP A 63 -4.43 -3.28 -12.72
N GLY A 64 -3.29 -2.74 -13.19
CA GLY A 64 -2.45 -3.34 -14.22
C GLY A 64 -1.32 -4.21 -13.66
N ASN A 65 -0.22 -4.22 -14.41
CA ASN A 65 1.01 -4.94 -14.08
C ASN A 65 1.77 -4.30 -12.91
N VAL A 66 1.55 -3.01 -12.65
CA VAL A 66 2.14 -2.30 -11.51
C VAL A 66 1.05 -2.00 -10.49
N ARG A 67 1.30 -2.38 -9.23
CA ARG A 67 0.42 -2.14 -8.09
C ARG A 67 1.21 -1.59 -6.92
N VAL A 68 0.55 -0.85 -6.04
CA VAL A 68 1.16 -0.33 -4.81
C VAL A 68 0.34 -0.78 -3.61
N GLY A 69 0.97 -1.47 -2.67
CA GLY A 69 0.38 -1.89 -1.43
C GLY A 69 0.66 -0.88 -0.31
N CYS A 70 -0.39 -0.24 0.20
CA CYS A 70 -0.35 0.59 1.40
C CYS A 70 -0.63 -0.27 2.62
N TYR A 71 0.32 -0.36 3.55
CA TYR A 71 0.18 -1.20 4.73
C TYR A 71 0.53 -0.46 6.02
N LYS A 72 -0.49 -0.27 6.87
CA LYS A 72 -0.44 0.26 8.24
C LYS A 72 0.13 1.67 8.33
N GLN A 73 1.43 1.77 8.60
CA GLN A 73 2.18 3.00 8.81
C GLN A 73 3.56 2.78 8.20
N GLY A 74 4.05 3.77 7.47
CA GLY A 74 5.33 3.72 6.78
C GLY A 74 5.23 3.53 5.27
N TRP A 75 6.37 3.23 4.66
CA TRP A 75 6.59 3.24 3.22
C TRP A 75 5.68 2.23 2.45
N PRO A 76 5.04 2.63 1.33
CA PRO A 76 4.32 1.72 0.44
C PRO A 76 5.23 0.77 -0.35
N GLU A 77 4.78 -0.44 -0.62
CA GLU A 77 5.52 -1.38 -1.47
C GLU A 77 5.03 -1.36 -2.91
N VAL A 78 5.96 -1.34 -3.87
CA VAL A 78 5.64 -1.39 -5.29
C VAL A 78 5.79 -2.81 -5.80
N TYR A 79 4.78 -3.29 -6.53
CA TYR A 79 4.71 -4.63 -7.09
C TYR A 79 4.65 -4.56 -8.61
N GLU A 80 5.42 -5.41 -9.29
CA GLU A 80 5.43 -5.55 -10.75
C GLU A 80 5.22 -7.01 -11.17
N TRP A 81 4.17 -7.27 -11.96
CA TRP A 81 3.98 -8.53 -12.66
C TRP A 81 4.49 -8.42 -14.09
N GLU A 82 5.57 -9.12 -14.41
CA GLU A 82 5.98 -9.30 -15.81
C GLU A 82 5.01 -10.24 -16.54
N ASP A 83 4.91 -10.07 -17.86
CA ASP A 83 4.00 -10.85 -18.69
C ASP A 83 4.26 -12.35 -18.57
N GLY A 84 3.30 -13.09 -18.01
CA GLY A 84 3.35 -14.55 -17.88
C GLY A 84 3.94 -15.06 -16.58
N GLU A 85 4.31 -14.18 -15.66
CA GLU A 85 4.77 -14.57 -14.32
C GLU A 85 3.60 -14.78 -13.36
N ASP A 86 3.70 -15.83 -12.54
CA ASP A 86 2.70 -16.15 -11.50
C ASP A 86 2.87 -15.25 -10.25
N LYS A 87 4.04 -14.62 -10.08
CA LYS A 87 4.42 -13.86 -8.89
C LYS A 87 4.98 -12.48 -9.24
N PRO A 88 4.78 -11.47 -8.39
CA PRO A 88 5.35 -10.15 -8.62
C PRO A 88 6.83 -10.10 -8.24
N THR A 89 7.55 -9.18 -8.86
CA THR A 89 8.73 -8.57 -8.24
C THR A 89 8.26 -7.52 -7.24
N ILE A 90 8.81 -7.56 -6.03
CA ILE A 90 8.53 -6.59 -4.96
C ILE A 90 9.69 -5.61 -4.89
N TYR A 91 9.38 -4.32 -4.88
CA TYR A 91 10.34 -3.24 -4.68
C TYR A 91 10.07 -2.55 -3.35
N THR A 92 10.94 -2.83 -2.38
CA THR A 92 10.91 -2.24 -1.04
C THR A 92 11.56 -0.86 -1.02
N PHE A 93 11.48 -0.15 0.11
CA PHE A 93 12.25 1.08 0.30
C PHE A 93 13.76 0.87 0.08
N ASP A 94 14.33 -0.25 0.52
CA ASP A 94 15.76 -0.52 0.34
C ASP A 94 16.12 -0.60 -1.15
N ASP A 95 15.32 -1.31 -1.94
CA ASP A 95 15.52 -1.42 -3.39
C ASP A 95 15.44 -0.07 -4.09
N LEU A 96 14.42 0.73 -3.75
CA LEU A 96 14.16 2.03 -4.38
C LEU A 96 15.20 3.07 -3.92
N SER A 97 15.50 3.16 -2.63
CA SER A 97 16.51 4.09 -2.08
C SER A 97 17.89 3.84 -2.67
N ARG A 98 18.29 2.57 -2.88
CA ARG A 98 19.54 2.23 -3.56
C ARG A 98 19.50 2.58 -5.04
N ARG A 99 18.39 2.31 -5.72
CA ARG A 99 18.21 2.59 -7.15
C ARG A 99 18.28 4.09 -7.45
N PHE A 100 17.61 4.90 -6.64
CA PHE A 100 17.50 6.34 -6.83
C PHE A 100 18.57 7.15 -6.08
N GLY A 101 19.31 6.52 -5.18
CA GLY A 101 20.40 7.15 -4.44
C GLY A 101 19.90 8.09 -3.34
N TRP A 102 18.81 7.71 -2.65
CA TRP A 102 18.29 8.47 -1.51
C TRP A 102 19.19 8.28 -0.29
N ASP A 103 19.44 9.38 0.42
CA ASP A 103 20.26 9.42 1.64
C ASP A 103 19.40 9.52 2.92
N GLY A 104 18.09 9.78 2.79
CA GLY A 104 17.14 9.89 3.89
C GLY A 104 16.62 8.54 4.37
N TYR A 105 17.46 7.76 5.06
CA TYR A 105 17.09 6.42 5.52
C TYR A 105 17.62 6.09 6.91
N GLU A 106 16.95 5.15 7.56
CA GLU A 106 17.48 4.43 8.72
C GLU A 106 18.08 3.09 8.25
N GLU A 107 19.27 2.74 8.75
CA GLU A 107 19.94 1.49 8.36
C GLU A 107 20.09 0.60 9.59
N TYR A 108 19.48 -0.59 9.52
CA TYR A 108 19.59 -1.62 10.55
C TYR A 108 20.21 -2.88 9.93
N GLY A 109 21.49 -3.12 10.24
CA GLY A 109 22.26 -4.15 9.55
C GLY A 109 22.60 -3.69 8.13
N ASP A 110 22.26 -4.51 7.13
CA ASP A 110 22.49 -4.19 5.71
C ASP A 110 21.20 -3.75 4.98
N THR A 111 20.10 -3.54 5.70
CA THR A 111 18.79 -3.15 5.14
C THR A 111 18.47 -1.70 5.48
N ARG A 112 18.03 -0.94 4.46
CA ARG A 112 17.56 0.43 4.61
C ARG A 112 16.05 0.48 4.78
N TYR A 113 15.60 1.39 5.64
CA TYR A 113 14.21 1.64 5.93
C TYR A 113 13.93 3.13 5.76
N ALA A 114 12.72 3.47 5.31
CA ALA A 114 12.26 4.84 5.36
C ALA A 114 12.26 5.29 6.83
N ALA A 115 12.67 6.53 7.07
CA ALA A 115 12.37 7.16 8.35
C ALA A 115 10.85 7.32 8.50
N ASP A 116 10.37 7.61 9.71
CA ASP A 116 8.93 7.84 9.93
C ASP A 116 8.42 9.10 9.20
N GLU A 117 9.32 10.04 8.88
CA GLU A 117 9.06 11.22 8.04
C GLU A 117 9.81 11.08 6.70
N TYR A 118 9.08 11.14 5.59
CA TYR A 118 9.63 11.07 4.23
C TYR A 118 8.70 11.78 3.24
N ASP A 119 9.28 12.25 2.13
CA ASP A 119 8.56 12.90 1.03
C ASP A 119 9.36 12.68 -0.26
N GLU A 120 9.00 11.64 -1.02
CA GLU A 120 9.76 11.18 -2.18
C GLU A 120 8.90 11.15 -3.44
N GLU A 121 9.38 11.82 -4.49
CA GLU A 121 8.82 11.79 -5.84
C GLU A 121 9.78 11.08 -6.80
N PHE A 122 9.27 10.13 -7.57
CA PHE A 122 10.11 9.35 -8.50
C PHE A 122 9.33 8.74 -9.66
N ASP A 123 9.99 8.64 -10.82
CA ASP A 123 9.48 7.95 -11.99
C ASP A 123 10.00 6.51 -12.03
N PHE A 124 9.10 5.53 -12.06
CA PHE A 124 9.46 4.13 -12.11
C PHE A 124 8.40 3.29 -12.84
N LEU A 125 8.81 2.29 -13.62
CA LEU A 125 7.89 1.40 -14.37
C LEU A 125 6.85 2.14 -15.24
N GLY A 126 7.19 3.32 -15.73
CA GLY A 126 6.31 4.18 -16.54
C GLY A 126 5.25 4.94 -15.75
N TRP A 127 5.30 4.91 -14.41
CA TRP A 127 4.44 5.69 -13.51
C TRP A 127 5.25 6.77 -12.80
N HIS A 128 4.58 7.87 -12.49
CA HIS A 128 5.08 8.89 -11.58
C HIS A 128 4.50 8.64 -10.18
N PHE A 129 5.36 8.44 -9.20
CA PHE A 129 5.00 8.18 -7.80
C PHE A 129 5.31 9.37 -6.92
N HIS A 130 4.46 9.58 -5.91
CA HIS A 130 4.74 10.48 -4.80
C HIS A 130 4.30 9.80 -3.50
N PHE A 131 5.25 9.47 -2.62
CA PHE A 131 5.00 8.83 -1.34
C PHE A 131 5.46 9.72 -0.20
N TRP A 132 4.61 9.85 0.83
CA TRP A 132 4.91 10.69 1.98
C TRP A 132 4.47 10.07 3.31
N GLY A 133 5.18 10.43 4.36
CA GLY A 133 4.86 10.13 5.75
C GLY A 133 5.22 11.29 6.64
N ASP A 134 4.36 11.61 7.60
CA ASP A 134 4.59 12.65 8.62
C ASP A 134 4.16 12.13 10.00
N ASP A 135 5.13 11.75 10.83
CA ASP A 135 4.85 11.25 12.19
C ASP A 135 4.41 12.36 13.17
N THR A 136 4.54 13.62 12.78
CA THR A 136 4.19 14.79 13.60
C THR A 136 2.87 15.46 13.18
N GLY A 137 2.29 15.01 12.07
CA GLY A 137 1.15 15.62 11.38
C GLY A 137 -0.24 15.19 11.85
N GLY A 138 -1.22 15.52 10.99
CA GLY A 138 -2.63 15.12 11.15
C GLY A 138 -2.90 13.68 10.71
N THR A 139 -4.15 13.24 10.83
CA THR A 139 -4.60 11.94 10.29
C THR A 139 -5.26 12.20 8.93
N PRO A 140 -4.91 11.46 7.87
CA PRO A 140 -3.94 10.35 7.84
C PRO A 140 -2.48 10.87 7.79
N ARG A 141 -1.58 10.16 8.48
CA ARG A 141 -0.15 10.48 8.53
C ARG A 141 0.65 10.04 7.30
N TYR A 142 0.14 9.08 6.55
CA TYR A 142 0.82 8.49 5.42
C TYR A 142 -0.07 8.54 4.19
N GLY A 143 0.57 8.73 3.04
CA GLY A 143 -0.13 8.65 1.78
C GLY A 143 0.78 8.37 0.62
N ALA A 144 0.15 7.97 -0.47
CA ALA A 144 0.81 7.59 -1.69
C ALA A 144 -0.05 7.98 -2.89
N THR A 145 0.59 8.47 -3.94
CA THR A 145 -0.03 8.59 -5.26
C THR A 145 0.80 7.86 -6.32
N MET A 146 0.11 7.39 -7.36
CA MET A 146 0.72 6.95 -8.60
C MET A 146 -0.08 7.46 -9.79
N SER A 147 0.59 8.07 -10.77
CA SER A 147 -0.09 8.67 -11.93
C SER A 147 0.59 8.35 -13.26
N ARG A 148 -0.22 8.22 -14.31
CA ARG A 148 0.21 7.98 -15.69
C ARG A 148 -0.89 8.37 -16.66
N ASP A 149 -0.57 9.18 -17.66
CA ASP A 149 -1.46 9.49 -18.80
C ASP A 149 -2.90 9.93 -18.42
N GLY A 150 -3.06 10.66 -17.32
CA GLY A 150 -4.37 11.15 -16.84
C GLY A 150 -5.12 10.16 -15.93
N GLU A 151 -4.54 9.00 -15.65
CA GLU A 151 -4.92 8.12 -14.55
C GLU A 151 -4.14 8.51 -13.30
N THR A 152 -4.81 8.67 -12.17
CA THR A 152 -4.20 8.99 -10.88
C THR A 152 -4.85 8.16 -9.80
N TRP A 153 -4.03 7.38 -9.10
CA TRP A 153 -4.43 6.67 -7.90
C TRP A 153 -3.90 7.39 -6.68
N GLU A 154 -4.68 7.37 -5.62
CA GLU A 154 -4.34 7.95 -4.33
C GLU A 154 -4.71 6.95 -3.24
N CYS A 155 -3.87 6.88 -2.21
CA CYS A 155 -4.06 5.99 -1.08
C CYS A 155 -3.64 6.71 0.18
N ASP A 156 -4.60 6.98 1.04
CA ASP A 156 -4.41 7.59 2.35
C ASP A 156 -4.55 6.52 3.42
N TYR A 157 -3.62 6.44 4.39
CA TYR A 157 -3.63 5.35 5.36
C TYR A 157 -2.96 5.72 6.69
N ASP A 158 -3.47 5.17 7.79
CA ASP A 158 -2.91 5.41 9.13
C ASP A 158 -3.49 4.42 10.17
N CYS A 159 -2.95 4.49 11.39
CA CYS A 159 -3.58 3.96 12.60
C CYS A 159 -4.87 4.75 12.92
N MET A 160 -5.91 4.01 13.29
CA MET A 160 -7.29 4.44 13.54
C MET A 160 -7.97 5.13 12.36
N PHE A 161 -7.43 5.01 11.15
CA PHE A 161 -7.98 5.56 9.92
C PHE A 161 -8.61 4.44 9.07
N GLY A 162 -9.84 4.61 8.57
CA GLY A 162 -10.51 3.66 7.67
C GLY A 162 -10.84 2.27 8.26
N ALA A 163 -10.36 1.96 9.46
CA ALA A 163 -10.39 0.63 10.06
C ALA A 163 -11.77 0.27 10.64
N GLY A 164 -12.70 -0.15 9.77
CA GLY A 164 -13.94 -0.81 10.18
C GLY A 164 -15.05 0.07 10.79
N PHE A 165 -14.96 1.40 10.68
CA PHE A 165 -16.05 2.30 11.07
C PHE A 165 -16.26 3.36 9.98
N ASP A 166 -17.13 3.06 9.01
CA ASP A 166 -17.73 4.10 8.15
C ASP A 166 -18.61 5.08 8.96
N ASP A 167 -18.93 4.75 10.22
CA ASP A 167 -19.79 5.52 11.12
C ASP A 167 -18.99 6.26 12.20
N ILE A 168 -18.36 7.39 11.85
CA ILE A 168 -18.20 8.52 12.79
C ILE A 168 -18.50 9.82 12.05
N HIS A 169 -19.79 10.08 11.83
CA HIS A 169 -20.32 11.41 11.55
C HIS A 169 -20.60 12.16 12.85
#